data_AF-A0A972KF89-F1
#
_entry.id   AF-A0A972KF89-F1
#
_cell.length_a   1.000
_cell.length_b   1.000
_cell.length_c   1.000
_cell.angle_alpha   90.00
_cell.angle_beta   90.00
_cell.angle_gamma   90.00
#
_symmetry.space_group_name_H-M   'P 1'
#
loop_
_entity.id
_entity.type
_entity.pdbx_description
1 polymer ?
#
loop_
_entity_poly.entity_id
_entity_poly.type
_entity_poly.pdbx_seq_one_letter_code
_entity_poly.pdbx_strand_id
1 'polypeptide(L)'
;MRNAPRATSYSSRRSSRRSVPRKSPLHRQTLRWLLFILLLLTGIFFFTGPRSVFKLYMLYQERENLKRDKQALIQENQQLKEKIKKLESDLEYIEKIAREKYNLKKENEEVYLVEPK
;
A
#
# COMPACT_ATOMS: atom_id res chain seq x y z
N MET A 1 -40.48 70.47 74.65
CA MET A 1 -39.04 70.51 74.31
C MET A 1 -38.58 69.08 74.10
N ARG A 2 -38.57 68.57 72.86
CA ARG A 2 -37.40 68.56 71.97
C ARG A 2 -36.15 68.04 72.69
N ASN A 3 -35.82 66.77 72.49
CA ASN A 3 -34.72 66.36 71.59
C ASN A 3 -34.53 64.84 71.63
N ALA A 4 -34.82 64.19 70.51
CA ALA A 4 -34.23 62.89 70.16
C ALA A 4 -32.84 63.13 69.56
N PRO A 5 -31.84 62.33 69.95
CA PRO A 5 -30.90 61.77 68.95
C PRO A 5 -30.43 60.35 69.37
N ARG A 6 -29.90 59.46 68.53
CA ARG A 6 -29.48 59.45 67.11
C ARG A 6 -29.52 57.98 66.70
N ALA A 7 -30.00 57.71 65.49
CA ALA A 7 -29.87 56.41 64.87
C ALA A 7 -28.38 56.04 64.70
N THR A 8 -27.95 54.97 65.33
CA THR A 8 -26.67 54.33 65.00
C THR A 8 -26.85 53.49 63.75
N SER A 9 -26.13 53.89 62.71
CA SER A 9 -26.10 53.29 61.38
C SER A 9 -25.71 51.82 61.44
N TYR A 10 -26.62 50.97 60.99
CA TYR A 10 -26.39 49.56 60.72
C TYR A 10 -25.30 49.42 59.65
N SER A 11 -24.12 48.95 60.03
CA SER A 11 -23.08 48.62 59.07
C SER A 11 -23.49 47.37 58.30
N SER A 12 -24.05 47.56 57.11
CA SER A 12 -24.27 46.48 56.16
C SER A 12 -22.92 45.84 55.82
N ARG A 13 -22.63 44.67 56.39
CA ARG A 13 -21.61 43.76 55.88
C ARG A 13 -21.97 43.45 54.43
N ARG A 14 -21.36 44.16 53.48
CA ARG A 14 -21.31 43.75 52.09
C ARG A 14 -20.44 42.49 52.04
N SER A 15 -21.07 41.33 52.23
CA SER A 15 -20.47 40.07 51.82
C SER A 15 -20.31 40.15 50.30
N SER A 16 -19.11 40.46 49.84
CA SER A 16 -18.70 40.16 48.48
C SER A 16 -18.79 38.64 48.33
N ARG A 17 -19.95 38.17 47.87
CA ARG A 17 -20.10 36.79 47.39
C ARG A 17 -19.11 36.66 46.24
N ARG A 18 -17.96 36.04 46.52
CA ARG A 18 -17.04 35.56 45.48
C ARG A 18 -17.86 34.65 44.58
N SER A 19 -18.16 35.14 43.38
CA SER A 19 -18.76 34.32 42.34
C SER A 19 -17.74 33.26 41.96
N VAL A 20 -17.92 32.05 42.48
CA VAL A 20 -17.16 30.88 42.04
C VAL A 20 -17.48 30.71 40.55
N PRO A 21 -16.48 30.69 39.64
CA PRO A 21 -16.76 30.55 38.23
C PRO A 21 -17.43 29.18 38.00
N ARG A 22 -18.70 29.23 37.60
CA ARG A 22 -19.45 28.05 37.18
C ARG A 22 -18.81 27.54 35.90
N LYS A 23 -18.03 26.46 35.98
CA LYS A 23 -17.53 25.73 34.81
C LYS A 23 -18.74 25.31 33.98
N SER A 24 -18.85 25.86 32.77
CA SER A 24 -19.97 25.58 31.87
C SER A 24 -19.95 24.11 31.42
N PRO A 25 -21.10 23.44 31.34
CA PRO A 25 -21.19 22.01 30.99
C PRO A 25 -20.80 21.70 29.54
N LEU A 26 -20.63 22.74 28.71
CA LEU A 26 -20.29 22.66 27.29
C LEU A 26 -18.91 22.05 27.03
N HIS A 27 -18.00 22.13 28.01
CA HIS A 27 -16.62 21.65 27.87
C HIS A 27 -16.49 20.11 27.82
N ARG A 28 -17.49 19.37 28.34
CA ARG A 28 -17.45 17.90 28.37
C ARG A 28 -17.81 17.27 27.02
N GLN A 29 -18.72 17.88 26.28
CA GLN A 29 -19.13 17.39 24.96
C GLN A 29 -18.08 17.71 23.89
N THR A 30 -17.51 18.92 23.92
CA THR A 30 -16.40 19.28 23.02
C THR A 30 -15.17 18.40 23.26
N LEU A 31 -14.85 18.09 24.52
CA LEU A 31 -13.75 17.19 24.87
C LEU A 31 -13.99 15.75 24.39
N ARG A 32 -15.23 15.25 24.44
CA ARG A 32 -15.60 13.95 23.87
C ARG A 32 -15.43 13.89 22.36
N TRP A 33 -15.89 14.93 21.64
CA TRP A 33 -15.70 15.03 20.20
C TRP A 33 -14.21 15.13 19.82
N LEU A 34 -13.43 15.88 20.60
CA LEU A 34 -11.99 16.02 20.39
C LEU A 34 -11.25 14.69 20.59
N LEU A 35 -11.62 13.92 21.63
CA LEU A 35 -11.12 12.55 21.84
C LEU A 35 -11.51 11.61 20.71
N PHE A 36 -12.75 11.72 20.21
CA PHE A 36 -13.22 10.90 19.09
C PHE A 36 -12.43 11.21 17.81
N ILE A 37 -12.23 12.50 17.49
CA ILE A 37 -11.43 12.94 16.35
C ILE A 37 -9.98 12.48 16.51
N LEU A 38 -9.39 12.59 17.71
CA LEU A 38 -8.03 12.12 17.99
C LEU A 38 -7.92 10.60 17.76
N LEU A 39 -8.87 9.82 18.26
CA LEU A 39 -8.91 8.37 18.04
C LEU A 39 -8.99 8.04 16.55
N LEU A 40 -9.83 8.76 15.80
CA LEU A 40 -10.03 8.57 14.37
C LEU A 40 -8.77 8.92 13.58
N LEU A 41 -8.11 10.03 13.91
CA LEU A 41 -6.83 10.42 13.31
C LEU A 41 -5.73 9.41 13.63
N THR A 42 -5.66 8.90 14.86
CA THR A 42 -4.66 7.89 15.26
C THR A 42 -4.91 6.57 14.52
N GLY A 43 -6.17 6.18 14.36
CA GLY A 43 -6.56 5.02 13.56
C GLY A 43 -6.15 5.20 12.09
N ILE A 44 -6.52 6.31 11.46
CA ILE A 44 -6.14 6.58 10.06
C ILE A 44 -4.61 6.59 9.91
N PHE A 45 -3.86 7.19 10.85
CA PHE A 45 -2.41 7.24 10.77
C PHE A 45 -1.77 5.85 10.90
N PHE A 46 -2.35 4.95 11.70
CA PHE A 46 -1.92 3.56 11.78
C PHE A 46 -2.16 2.78 10.48
N PHE A 47 -3.30 3.03 9.81
CA PHE A 47 -3.66 2.35 8.57
C PHE A 47 -2.99 2.95 7.32
N THR A 48 -2.76 4.27 7.29
CA THR A 48 -2.23 5.03 6.15
C THR A 48 -0.75 5.41 6.32
N GLY A 49 -0.11 5.01 7.42
CA GLY A 49 1.29 5.31 7.66
C GLY A 49 2.25 4.64 6.65
N PRO A 50 3.48 5.17 6.47
CA PRO A 50 4.50 4.60 5.59
C PRO A 50 4.94 3.18 6.00
N ARG A 51 4.64 2.78 7.24
CA ARG A 51 4.83 1.43 7.79
C ARG A 51 3.50 0.69 8.02
N SER A 52 2.45 1.04 7.27
CA SER A 52 1.20 0.30 7.32
C SER A 52 1.46 -1.19 7.02
N VAL A 53 0.88 -2.06 7.84
CA VAL A 53 0.97 -3.52 7.69
C VAL A 53 0.51 -3.99 6.31
N PHE A 54 -0.39 -3.23 5.67
CA PHE A 54 -0.85 -3.51 4.31
C PHE A 54 0.26 -3.37 3.28
N LYS A 55 1.10 -2.33 3.41
CA LYS A 55 2.24 -2.11 2.52
C LYS A 55 3.29 -3.21 2.69
N LEU A 56 3.51 -3.69 3.92
CA LEU A 56 4.43 -4.79 4.18
C LEU A 56 3.95 -6.09 3.53
N TYR A 57 2.64 -6.37 3.59
CA TYR A 57 2.04 -7.53 2.95
C TYR A 57 2.18 -7.48 1.41
N MET A 58 1.85 -6.33 0.81
CA MET A 58 2.01 -6.12 -0.63
C MET A 58 3.48 -6.29 -1.06
N LEU A 59 4.41 -5.70 -0.30
CA LEU A 59 5.84 -5.81 -0.60
C LEU A 59 6.35 -7.24 -0.48
N TYR A 60 5.81 -8.03 0.47
CA TYR A 60 6.15 -9.43 0.62
C TYR A 60 5.66 -10.26 -0.59
N GLN A 61 4.42 -10.04 -1.04
CA GLN A 61 3.91 -10.69 -2.25
C GLN A 61 4.71 -10.32 -3.50
N GLU A 62 5.02 -9.04 -3.68
CA GLU A 62 5.82 -8.57 -4.82
C GLU A 62 7.22 -9.20 -4.81
N ARG A 63 7.84 -9.32 -3.64
CA ARG A 63 9.11 -10.03 -3.48
C ARG A 63 9.03 -11.50 -3.88
N GLU A 64 7.98 -12.21 -3.49
CA GLU A 64 7.80 -13.61 -3.86
C GLU A 64 7.52 -13.79 -5.35
N ASN A 65 6.72 -12.92 -5.96
CA ASN A 65 6.48 -12.95 -7.39
C ASN A 65 7.76 -12.70 -8.20
N LEU A 66 8.51 -11.65 -7.85
CA LEU A 66 9.79 -11.36 -8.51
C LEU A 66 10.80 -12.51 -8.38
N LYS A 67 10.80 -13.24 -7.25
CA LYS A 67 11.65 -14.42 -7.10
C LYS A 67 11.23 -15.55 -8.04
N ARG A 68 9.93 -15.82 -8.15
CA ARG A 68 9.39 -16.84 -9.07
C ARG A 68 9.72 -16.48 -10.52
N ASP A 69 9.49 -15.23 -10.91
CA ASP A 69 9.78 -14.76 -12.26
C ASP A 69 11.27 -14.88 -12.58
N LYS A 70 12.13 -14.51 -11.63
CA LYS A 70 13.58 -14.70 -11.77
C LYS A 70 13.95 -16.16 -11.97
N GLN A 71 13.35 -17.08 -11.20
CA GLN A 71 13.63 -18.51 -11.34
C GLN A 71 13.16 -19.05 -12.70
N ALA A 72 11.96 -18.66 -13.15
CA ALA A 72 11.44 -19.03 -14.45
C ALA A 72 12.36 -18.54 -15.59
N LEU A 73 12.79 -17.27 -15.54
CA LEU A 73 13.72 -16.70 -16.52
C LEU A 73 15.08 -17.39 -16.52
N ILE A 74 15.60 -17.79 -15.36
CA ILE A 74 16.86 -18.55 -15.28
C ILE A 74 16.72 -19.90 -16.00
N GLN A 75 15.61 -20.60 -15.76
CA GLN A 75 15.33 -21.89 -16.40
C GLN A 75 15.18 -21.73 -17.93
N GLU A 76 14.42 -20.73 -18.37
CA GLU A 76 14.26 -20.44 -19.79
C GLU A 76 15.60 -20.10 -20.46
N ASN A 77 16.43 -19.29 -19.80
CA ASN A 77 17.76 -18.93 -20.30
C ASN A 77 18.66 -20.17 -20.44
N GLN A 78 18.62 -21.09 -19.48
CA GLN A 78 19.34 -22.37 -19.56
C GLN A 78 18.87 -23.21 -20.74
N GLN A 79 17.55 -23.37 -20.91
CA GLN A 79 16.99 -24.12 -22.03
C GLN A 79 17.34 -23.50 -23.39
N LEU A 80 17.30 -22.18 -23.50
CA LEU A 80 17.69 -21.46 -24.72
C LEU A 80 19.18 -21.65 -25.02
N LYS A 81 20.05 -21.58 -24.01
CA LYS A 81 21.48 -21.85 -24.17
C LYS A 81 21.75 -23.28 -24.63
N GLU A 82 21.04 -24.26 -24.09
CA GLU A 82 21.16 -25.64 -24.57
C GLU A 82 20.68 -25.79 -26.02
N LYS A 83 19.60 -25.12 -26.40
CA LYS A 83 19.12 -25.09 -27.80
C LYS A 83 20.16 -24.46 -28.73
N ILE A 84 20.75 -23.32 -28.34
CA ILE A 84 21.82 -22.67 -29.11
C ILE A 84 23.01 -23.61 -29.25
N LYS A 85 23.46 -24.23 -28.16
CA LYS A 85 24.57 -25.19 -28.22
C LYS A 85 24.29 -26.34 -29.18
N LYS A 86 23.08 -26.90 -29.15
CA LYS A 86 22.65 -27.95 -30.10
C LYS A 86 22.63 -27.45 -31.55
N LEU A 87 22.13 -26.23 -31.78
CA LEU A 87 22.15 -25.58 -33.10
C LEU A 87 23.57 -25.30 -33.60
N GLU A 88 24.54 -25.06 -32.72
CA GLU A 88 25.92 -24.76 -33.11
C GLU A 88 26.76 -26.03 -33.33
N SER A 89 26.49 -27.10 -32.57
CA SER A 89 27.32 -28.31 -32.57
C SER A 89 26.80 -29.44 -33.47
N ASP A 90 25.52 -29.41 -33.87
CA ASP A 90 24.85 -30.52 -34.54
C ASP A 90 24.30 -30.12 -35.92
N LEU A 91 25.06 -30.44 -36.96
CA LEU A 91 24.72 -30.15 -38.35
C LEU A 91 23.41 -30.82 -38.78
N GLU A 92 23.11 -32.00 -38.22
CA GLU A 92 21.91 -32.80 -38.52
C GLU A 92 20.65 -32.12 -37.94
N TYR A 93 20.77 -31.55 -36.74
CA TYR A 93 19.70 -30.77 -36.11
C TYR A 93 19.40 -29.46 -36.86
N ILE A 94 20.43 -28.79 -37.39
CA ILE A 94 20.26 -27.60 -38.25
C ILE A 94 19.54 -27.98 -39.55
N GLU A 95 19.97 -29.06 -40.22
CA GLU A 95 19.35 -29.53 -41.47
C GLU A 95 17.87 -29.91 -41.24
N LYS A 96 17.55 -30.54 -40.11
CA LYS A 96 16.17 -30.85 -39.72
C LYS A 96 15.31 -29.60 -39.54
N ILE A 97 15.79 -28.58 -38.81
CA ILE A 97 15.04 -27.32 -38.63
C ILE A 97 14.89 -26.56 -39.95
N ALA A 98 15.93 -26.53 -40.78
CA ALA A 98 15.88 -25.88 -42.09
C ALA A 98 14.80 -26.50 -43.00
N ARG A 99 14.69 -27.84 -43.01
CA ARG A 99 13.66 -28.55 -43.77
C ARG A 99 12.26 -28.46 -43.14
N GLU A 100 12.11 -28.64 -41.83
CA GLU A 100 10.80 -28.73 -41.17
C GLU A 100 10.15 -27.37 -40.86
N LYS A 101 10.94 -26.37 -40.44
CA LYS A 101 10.40 -25.04 -40.07
C LYS A 101 10.41 -24.04 -41.21
N TYR A 102 11.39 -24.15 -42.11
CA TYR A 102 11.64 -23.13 -43.13
C TYR A 102 11.52 -23.66 -44.56
N ASN A 103 11.20 -24.95 -44.75
CA ASN A 103 11.11 -25.60 -46.07
C ASN A 103 12.30 -25.31 -46.99
N LEU A 104 13.50 -25.14 -46.41
CA LEU A 104 14.71 -24.85 -47.16
C LEU A 104 15.23 -26.14 -47.82
N LYS A 105 15.60 -26.03 -49.08
CA LYS A 105 16.18 -27.10 -49.90
C LYS A 105 17.63 -26.77 -50.24
N LYS A 106 18.48 -27.78 -50.45
CA LYS A 106 19.81 -27.54 -51.05
C LYS A 106 19.63 -27.11 -52.51
N GLU A 107 20.58 -26.35 -53.06
CA GLU A 107 20.50 -25.85 -54.45
C GLU A 107 20.27 -26.96 -55.49
N ASN A 108 20.68 -28.19 -55.16
CA ASN A 108 20.58 -29.37 -56.03
C ASN A 108 19.38 -30.29 -55.72
N GLU A 109 18.38 -29.86 -54.92
CA GLU A 109 17.18 -30.65 -54.59
C GLU A 109 15.90 -30.10 -55.27
N GLU A 110 15.07 -30.98 -55.84
CA GLU A 110 13.73 -30.66 -56.37
C GLU A 110 12.65 -30.90 -55.30
N VAL A 111 11.74 -29.94 -55.12
CA VAL A 111 10.65 -30.03 -54.13
C VAL A 111 9.41 -30.60 -54.81
N TYR A 112 8.95 -31.76 -54.36
CA TYR A 112 7.67 -32.34 -54.78
C TYR A 112 6.58 -31.96 -53.77
N LEU A 113 5.72 -31.02 -54.15
CA LEU A 113 4.50 -30.70 -53.39
C LEU A 113 3.44 -31.75 -53.74
N VAL A 114 3.06 -32.57 -52.77
CA VAL A 114 2.01 -33.57 -52.93
C VAL A 114 0.68 -32.93 -52.53
N GLU A 115 -0.21 -32.69 -53.49
CA GLU A 115 -1.56 -32.24 -53.18
C GLU A 115 -2.37 -33.41 -52.56
N PRO A 116 -3.09 -33.18 -51.44
CA PRO A 116 -3.95 -34.19 -50.86
C PRO A 116 -5.12 -34.49 -51.80
N LYS A 117 -5.40 -35.77 -51.97
CA LYS A 117 -6.39 -36.33 -52.89
C LYS A 117 -7.83 -36.16 -52.39
#